data_AF-A0A432IB93-F1
#
_entry.id   AF-A0A432IB93-F1
#
_cell.length_a   1.000
_cell.length_b   1.000
_cell.length_c   1.000
_cell.angle_alpha   90.00
_cell.angle_beta   90.00
_cell.angle_gamma   90.00
#
_symmetry.space_group_name_H-M   'P 1'
#
loop_
_entity.id
_entity.type
_entity.pdbx_description
1 polymer ?
#
loop_
_entity_poly.entity_id
_entity_poly.type
_entity_poly.pdbx_seq_one_letter_code
_entity_poly.pdbx_strand_id
1 'polypeptide(L)' 'DTKGTITGLKVTGQSETPGLGTNIENADWQALWIGRDKGYEFDKSVDGFAGATISPKAVYTGVIKATKAFEEVKK' A
#
# COMPACT_ATOMS: atom_id res chain seq x y z
N ASP A 1 7.41 7.17 10.00
CA ASP A 1 8.12 7.77 11.14
C ASP A 1 9.36 8.46 10.60
N THR A 2 10.24 8.97 11.47
CA THR A 2 11.46 9.65 11.03
C THR A 2 12.49 8.73 10.37
N LYS A 3 12.30 7.40 10.44
CA LYS A 3 13.15 6.39 9.80
C LYS A 3 12.61 5.92 8.45
N GLY A 4 11.44 6.40 8.02
CA GLY A 4 10.78 5.98 6.78
C GLY A 4 9.83 4.79 6.95
N THR A 5 9.60 4.34 8.18
CA THR A 5 8.62 3.27 8.49
C THR A 5 7.20 3.81 8.39
N ILE A 6 6.28 3.04 7.80
CA ILE A 6 4.88 3.44 7.65
C ILE A 6 4.18 3.43 9.01
N THR A 7 3.57 4.55 9.38
CA THR A 7 2.78 4.70 10.63
C THR A 7 1.27 4.64 10.39
N GLY A 8 0.85 4.64 9.14
CA GLY A 8 -0.56 4.56 8.75
C GLY A 8 -0.71 4.65 7.23
N LEU A 9 -1.77 4.04 6.72
CA LEU A 9 -2.20 4.14 5.33
C LEU A 9 -3.69 4.50 5.30
N LYS A 10 -4.05 5.47 4.46
CA LYS A 10 -5.45 5.75 4.14
C LYS A 10 -5.62 5.93 2.64
N VAL A 11 -6.33 5.00 2.00
CA VAL A 11 -6.88 5.15 0.66
C VAL A 11 -8.17 5.97 0.79
N THR A 12 -8.18 7.16 0.20
CA THR A 12 -9.31 8.11 0.27
C THR A 12 -10.24 8.05 -0.93
N GLY A 13 -9.85 7.31 -1.98
CA GLY A 13 -10.67 7.09 -3.16
C GLY A 13 -9.95 6.24 -4.20
N GLN A 14 -10.74 5.59 -5.06
CA GLN A 14 -10.29 4.84 -6.23
C GLN A 14 -11.34 4.93 -7.34
N SER A 15 -10.93 4.54 -8.56
CA SER A 15 -11.79 4.52 -9.75
C SER A 15 -11.79 3.15 -10.42
N GLU A 16 -11.66 2.09 -9.62
CA GLU A 16 -11.69 0.71 -10.07
C GLU A 16 -13.11 0.20 -10.30
N THR A 17 -13.21 -0.89 -11.05
CA THR A 17 -14.46 -1.60 -11.24
C THR A 17 -15.04 -2.01 -9.88
N PRO A 18 -16.26 -1.54 -9.52
CA PRO A 18 -16.89 -1.90 -8.25
C PRO A 18 -16.92 -3.41 -8.04
N GLY A 19 -16.55 -3.87 -6.84
CA GLY A 19 -16.64 -5.28 -6.46
C GLY A 19 -15.43 -6.15 -6.81
N LEU A 20 -14.41 -5.64 -7.51
CA LEU A 20 -13.13 -6.34 -7.69
C LEU A 20 -12.05 -5.78 -6.77
N GLY A 21 -11.70 -4.51 -6.98
CA GLY A 21 -10.54 -3.88 -6.36
C GLY A 21 -10.81 -3.05 -5.10
N THR A 22 -12.08 -2.78 -4.83
CA THR A 22 -12.52 -1.82 -3.79
C THR A 22 -12.09 -2.18 -2.37
N ASN A 23 -11.66 -3.42 -2.15
CA ASN A 23 -11.13 -3.88 -0.86
C ASN A 23 -9.86 -3.15 -0.41
N ILE A 24 -9.20 -2.37 -1.28
CA ILE A 24 -8.10 -1.48 -0.85
C ILE A 24 -8.56 -0.39 0.13
N GLU A 25 -9.86 -0.10 0.21
CA GLU A 25 -10.45 0.84 1.17
C GLU A 25 -10.75 0.20 2.54
N ASN A 26 -10.62 -1.13 2.66
CA ASN A 26 -10.81 -1.84 3.92
C ASN A 26 -9.74 -1.44 4.94
N ALA A 27 -10.15 -1.12 6.17
CA ALA A 27 -9.25 -0.62 7.21
C ALA A 27 -8.27 -1.70 7.71
N ASP A 28 -8.71 -2.96 7.83
CA ASP A 28 -7.88 -4.07 8.30
C ASP A 28 -6.77 -4.38 7.29
N TRP A 29 -7.11 -4.38 5.99
CA TRP A 29 -6.11 -4.54 4.94
C TRP A 29 -5.11 -3.37 4.91
N GLN A 30 -5.59 -2.13 5.11
CA GLN A 30 -4.70 -0.96 5.20
C GLN A 30 -3.80 -0.98 6.44
N ALA A 31 -4.27 -1.57 7.55
CA ALA A 31 -3.47 -1.71 8.77
C ALA A 31 -2.27 -2.65 8.58
N LEU A 32 -2.32 -3.60 7.63
CA LEU A 32 -1.21 -4.49 7.30
C LEU A 32 0.07 -3.73 6.90
N TRP A 33 -0.09 -2.48 6.42
CA TRP A 33 1.02 -1.66 5.94
C TRP A 33 1.82 -1.00 7.08
N ILE A 34 1.26 -0.90 8.28
CA ILE A 34 1.93 -0.31 9.43
C ILE A 34 3.17 -1.14 9.78
N GLY A 35 4.30 -0.47 9.98
CA GLY A 35 5.58 -1.13 10.28
C GLY A 35 6.39 -1.55 9.04
N ARG A 36 5.83 -1.51 7.83
CA ARG A 36 6.57 -1.76 6.59
C ARG A 36 7.38 -0.52 6.18
N ASP A 37 8.34 -0.70 5.27
CA ASP A 37 9.17 0.38 4.72
C ASP A 37 9.46 0.17 3.21
N LYS A 38 10.39 0.95 2.65
CA LYS A 38 10.78 0.91 1.23
C LYS A 38 11.29 -0.47 0.74
N GLY A 39 11.76 -1.31 1.67
CA GLY A 39 12.32 -2.62 1.41
C GLY A 39 11.26 -3.73 1.43
N TYR A 40 10.01 -3.39 1.76
CA TYR A 40 8.91 -4.33 1.68
C TYR A 40 8.67 -4.78 0.23
N GLU A 41 8.56 -6.09 0.03
CA GLU A 41 8.23 -6.69 -1.26
C GLU A 41 6.76 -7.14 -1.26
N PHE A 42 6.09 -6.96 -2.40
CA PHE A 42 4.69 -7.33 -2.55
C PHE A 42 4.49 -8.84 -2.38
N ASP A 43 3.73 -9.23 -1.36
CA ASP A 43 3.36 -10.62 -1.13
C ASP A 43 1.93 -10.87 -1.62
N LYS A 44 1.80 -11.61 -2.72
CA LYS A 44 0.49 -11.91 -3.31
C LYS A 44 -0.44 -12.68 -2.35
N SER A 45 0.10 -13.44 -1.41
CA SER A 45 -0.70 -14.22 -0.44
C SER A 45 -1.26 -13.37 0.70
N VAL A 46 -0.64 -12.24 1.00
CA VAL A 46 -1.01 -11.33 2.10
C VAL A 46 -1.71 -10.09 1.56
N ASP A 47 -1.15 -9.49 0.51
CA ASP A 47 -1.58 -8.20 -0.03
C ASP A 47 -2.60 -8.36 -1.15
N GLY A 48 -2.52 -9.47 -1.90
CA GLY A 48 -3.30 -9.69 -3.10
C GLY A 48 -4.76 -10.08 -2.82
N PHE A 49 -5.68 -9.60 -3.65
CA PHE A 49 -7.06 -10.08 -3.65
C PHE A 49 -7.24 -11.15 -4.73
N ALA A 50 -7.92 -12.25 -4.39
CA ALA A 50 -8.27 -13.28 -5.34
C ALA A 50 -9.10 -12.68 -6.49
N GLY A 51 -8.62 -12.81 -7.73
CA GLY A 51 -9.28 -12.22 -8.90
C GLY A 51 -9.10 -10.72 -9.10
N ALA A 52 -8.41 -10.00 -8.20
CA ALA A 52 -8.22 -8.55 -8.26
C ALA A 52 -6.82 -8.12 -7.75
N THR A 53 -5.76 -8.54 -8.45
CA THR A 53 -4.38 -8.22 -8.05
C THR A 53 -3.88 -6.85 -8.50
N ILE A 54 -4.56 -6.19 -9.44
CA ILE A 54 -4.12 -4.88 -9.97
C ILE A 54 -4.23 -3.79 -8.90
N SER A 55 -5.35 -3.79 -8.17
CA SER A 55 -5.69 -2.86 -7.09
C SER A 55 -4.66 -2.83 -5.95
N PRO A 56 -4.40 -3.96 -5.25
CA PRO A 56 -3.43 -3.98 -4.17
C PRO A 56 -2.01 -3.69 -4.68
N LYS A 57 -1.70 -4.07 -5.92
CA LYS A 57 -0.38 -3.79 -6.53
C LYS A 57 -0.19 -2.31 -6.87
N ALA A 58 -1.27 -1.60 -7.23
CA ALA A 58 -1.23 -0.15 -7.43
C ALA A 58 -0.96 0.57 -6.10
N VAL A 59 -1.64 0.17 -5.02
CA VAL A 59 -1.38 0.71 -3.68
C VAL A 59 0.06 0.43 -3.23
N TYR A 60 0.53 -0.82 -3.34
CA TYR A 60 1.92 -1.19 -3.08
C TYR A 60 2.90 -0.28 -3.81
N THR A 61 2.70 -0.10 -5.12
CA THR A 61 3.58 0.73 -5.95
C THR A 61 3.59 2.18 -5.48
N GLY A 62 2.43 2.73 -5.11
CA GLY A 62 2.31 4.08 -4.55
C GLY A 62 3.04 4.23 -3.22
N VAL A 63 2.86 3.26 -2.31
CA VAL A 63 3.52 3.22 -0.99
C VAL A 63 5.04 3.14 -1.12
N ILE A 64 5.57 2.27 -1.99
CA ILE A 64 7.02 2.14 -2.20
C ILE A 64 7.60 3.40 -2.85
N LYS A 65 6.90 4.04 -3.77
CA LYS A 65 7.33 5.32 -4.33
C LYS A 65 7.38 6.42 -3.27
N ALA A 66 6.35 6.52 -2.44
CA ALA A 66 6.28 7.52 -1.38
C ALA A 66 7.39 7.36 -0.34
N THR A 67 7.65 6.12 0.10
CA THR A 67 8.73 5.82 1.06
C THR A 67 10.11 6.11 0.49
N LYS A 68 10.38 5.78 -0.78
CA LYS A 68 11.63 6.15 -1.45
C LYS A 68 11.81 7.66 -1.59
N ALA A 69 10.78 8.38 -2.01
CA ALA A 69 10.82 9.83 -2.13
C ALA A 69 11.09 10.52 -0.78
N PHE A 70 10.49 10.02 0.32
CA PHE A 70 10.76 10.51 1.66
C PHE A 70 12.26 10.40 2.04
N GLU A 71 12.91 9.29 1.67
CA GLU A 71 14.34 9.14 1.95
C GLU A 71 15.23 10.04 1.10
N GLU A 72 14.87 10.27 -0.17
CA GLU A 72 15.59 11.19 -1.04
C GLU A 72 15.55 12.62 -0.48
N VAL A 73 14.41 13.06 0.05
CA VAL A 73 14.25 14.38 0.68
C VAL A 73 14.97 14.48 2.03
N LYS A 74 15.17 13.36 2.73
CA LYS A 74 15.85 13.33 4.03
C LYS A 74 17.38 13.42 3.91
N LYS A 75 17.96 13.09 2.75
CA LYS A 75 19.40 13.20 2.49
C LYS A 75 19.83 14.65 2.39
#